data_AF-A0A2V8HZR1-F1
#
_entry.id   AF-A0A2V8HZR1-F1
#
_cell.length_a   1.000
_cell.length_b   1.000
_cell.length_c   1.000
_cell.angle_alpha   90.00
_cell.angle_beta   90.00
_cell.angle_gamma   90.00
#
_symmetry.space_group_name_H-M   'P 1'
#
loop_
_entity.id
_entity.type
_entity.pdbx_description
1 polymer ?
#
loop_
_entity_poly.entity_id
_entity_poly.type
_entity_poly.pdbx_seq_one_letter_code
_entity_poly.pdbx_strand_id
1 'polypeptide(L)'
;MLWLSFASLWCQVSTVTAFAAGPLLSQTSPAVAILDSTNTRNYFGLHYPSCSPSGSYYLGADEYQRYFRGWEYVLLTNGIGYTIISDADIENGRLDNFLLLILSNTVSLSDSEEHTIERWVRSGGRLLATFGTGYKDVVTDLHQPDGLKLQSGGTSGLHSLWHDPFNKLFTSQAFAPG
;
A
#
# COMPACT_ATOMS: atom_id res chain seq x y z
N MET A 1 -18.76 -7.51 -20.16
CA MET A 1 -19.79 -7.86 -19.15
C MET A 1 -19.24 -8.61 -17.93
N LEU A 2 -17.98 -9.10 -17.92
CA LEU A 2 -17.37 -9.76 -16.74
C LEU A 2 -16.78 -8.81 -15.68
N TRP A 3 -16.59 -7.52 -16.00
CA TRP A 3 -16.01 -6.52 -15.08
C TRP A 3 -17.02 -5.91 -14.10
N LEU A 4 -18.32 -5.90 -14.43
CA LEU A 4 -19.37 -5.31 -13.60
C LEU A 4 -19.71 -6.19 -12.37
N SER A 5 -19.48 -7.50 -12.45
CA SER A 5 -19.85 -8.44 -11.39
C SER A 5 -18.88 -8.43 -10.21
N PHE A 6 -17.65 -7.96 -10.37
CA PHE A 6 -16.69 -7.91 -9.26
C PHE A 6 -16.98 -6.73 -8.32
N ALA A 7 -17.28 -5.53 -8.82
CA ALA A 7 -17.54 -4.37 -7.97
C ALA A 7 -18.79 -4.53 -7.08
N SER A 8 -19.84 -5.19 -7.59
CA SER A 8 -21.08 -5.43 -6.84
C SER A 8 -20.95 -6.48 -5.73
N LEU A 9 -20.01 -7.44 -5.85
CA LEU A 9 -19.81 -8.48 -4.84
C LEU A 9 -19.14 -7.94 -3.56
N TRP A 10 -18.38 -6.85 -3.68
CA TRP A 10 -17.64 -6.27 -2.55
C TRP A 10 -18.52 -5.56 -1.52
N CYS A 11 -19.76 -5.21 -1.85
CA CYS A 11 -20.70 -4.62 -0.90
C CYS A 11 -21.40 -5.64 0.03
N GLN A 12 -21.26 -6.96 -0.17
CA GLN A 12 -22.14 -7.95 0.48
C GLN A 12 -21.46 -9.00 1.37
N VAL A 13 -20.14 -9.01 1.54
CA VAL A 13 -19.49 -10.09 2.32
C VAL A 13 -18.96 -9.56 3.66
N SER A 14 -19.85 -9.51 4.64
CA SER A 14 -19.50 -9.56 6.06
C SER A 14 -19.90 -10.92 6.60
N THR A 15 -18.99 -11.53 7.37
CA THR A 15 -19.09 -12.84 8.05
C THR A 15 -18.71 -14.05 7.19
N VAL A 16 -17.43 -14.43 7.29
CA VAL A 16 -17.05 -15.85 7.24
C VAL A 16 -16.20 -16.13 8.47
N THR A 17 -16.73 -16.95 9.37
CA THR A 17 -16.00 -17.63 10.43
C THR A 17 -15.10 -18.69 9.80
N ALA A 18 -13.84 -18.78 10.26
CA ALA A 18 -12.96 -19.89 9.93
C ALA A 18 -12.33 -20.45 11.21
N PHE A 19 -12.65 -21.71 11.52
CA PHE A 19 -11.85 -22.57 12.38
C PHE A 19 -11.47 -23.80 11.58
N ALA A 20 -10.16 -24.05 11.46
CA ALA A 20 -9.57 -25.39 11.44
C ALA A 20 -8.05 -25.24 11.65
N ALA A 21 -7.56 -25.72 12.79
CA ALA A 21 -6.13 -25.80 13.08
C ALA A 21 -5.55 -27.05 12.39
N GLY A 22 -4.72 -26.84 11.37
CA GLY A 22 -3.84 -27.85 10.78
C GLY A 22 -2.46 -27.85 11.45
N PRO A 23 -1.63 -28.89 11.22
CA PRO A 23 -0.41 -29.13 11.98
C PRO A 23 0.61 -27.98 11.81
N LEU A 24 1.33 -27.70 12.90
CA LEU A 24 2.37 -26.67 13.01
C LEU A 24 3.52 -26.94 12.03
N LEU A 25 3.42 -26.38 10.83
CA LEU A 25 4.57 -26.10 9.99
C LEU A 25 5.43 -25.06 10.70
N SER A 26 6.74 -25.28 10.72
CA SER A 26 7.72 -24.33 11.22
C SER A 26 7.46 -22.97 10.58
N GLN A 27 6.96 -22.01 11.36
CA GLN A 27 6.65 -20.67 10.89
C GLN A 27 7.98 -19.97 10.61
N THR A 28 8.52 -20.13 9.41
CA THR A 28 9.38 -19.11 8.84
C THR A 28 8.55 -17.84 8.81
N SER A 29 8.92 -16.84 9.60
CA SER A 29 8.29 -15.51 9.55
C SER A 29 8.10 -15.12 8.09
N PRO A 30 6.90 -14.65 7.71
CA PRO A 30 6.62 -14.38 6.30
C PRO A 30 7.65 -13.38 5.77
N ALA A 31 8.31 -13.76 4.68
CA ALA A 31 9.35 -12.95 4.07
C ALA A 31 8.81 -11.66 3.43
N VAL A 32 7.49 -11.56 3.24
CA VAL A 32 6.83 -10.48 2.49
C VAL A 32 5.91 -9.69 3.42
N ALA A 33 6.10 -8.38 3.46
CA ALA A 33 5.18 -7.43 4.04
C ALA A 33 4.38 -6.71 2.95
N ILE A 34 3.09 -6.50 3.18
CA ILE A 34 2.27 -5.58 2.38
C ILE A 34 1.82 -4.46 3.31
N LEU A 35 2.01 -3.20 2.89
CA LEU A 35 1.56 -2.05 3.67
C LEU A 35 0.06 -1.80 3.47
N ASP A 36 -0.70 -1.84 4.56
CA ASP A 36 -2.05 -1.29 4.66
C ASP A 36 -1.97 0.10 5.31
N SER A 37 -1.84 1.12 4.46
CA SER A 37 -1.56 2.49 4.90
C SER A 37 -2.84 3.27 5.22
N THR A 38 -2.96 3.70 6.48
CA THR A 38 -3.99 4.62 6.96
C THR A 38 -3.85 5.99 6.30
N ASN A 39 -2.61 6.46 6.07
CA ASN A 39 -2.34 7.71 5.36
C ASN A 39 -2.91 7.65 3.94
N THR A 40 -2.67 6.53 3.24
CA THR A 40 -3.23 6.29 1.91
C THR A 40 -4.76 6.20 1.97
N ARG A 41 -5.34 5.45 2.92
CA ARG A 41 -6.79 5.37 3.12
C ARG A 41 -7.44 6.74 3.28
N ASN A 42 -6.85 7.61 4.10
CA ASN A 42 -7.36 8.95 4.35
C ASN A 42 -7.28 9.83 3.09
N TYR A 43 -6.15 9.77 2.36
CA TYR A 43 -6.01 10.45 1.07
C TYR A 43 -7.14 10.05 0.11
N PHE A 44 -7.38 8.76 -0.08
CA PHE A 44 -8.46 8.30 -0.94
C PHE A 44 -9.84 8.72 -0.42
N GLY A 45 -10.07 8.72 0.89
CA GLY A 45 -11.34 9.15 1.49
C GLY A 45 -11.69 10.62 1.25
N LEU A 46 -10.67 11.48 1.13
CA LEU A 46 -10.84 12.91 0.84
C LEU A 46 -11.04 13.19 -0.65
N HIS A 47 -10.44 12.37 -1.52
CA HIS A 47 -10.38 12.64 -2.96
C HIS A 47 -11.32 11.79 -3.81
N TYR A 48 -11.83 10.69 -3.27
CA TYR A 48 -12.71 9.78 -3.98
C TYR A 48 -14.10 9.81 -3.33
N PRO A 49 -15.17 9.99 -4.12
CA PRO A 49 -16.52 9.90 -3.59
C PRO A 49 -16.77 8.48 -3.09
N SER A 50 -17.58 8.36 -2.05
CA SER A 50 -18.05 7.07 -1.58
C SER A 50 -18.90 6.38 -2.65
N CYS A 51 -19.20 5.10 -2.42
CA CYS A 51 -20.06 4.32 -3.30
C CYS A 51 -21.54 4.76 -3.15
N SER A 52 -21.84 5.99 -3.57
CA SER A 52 -23.17 6.61 -3.55
C SER A 52 -23.20 7.83 -4.49
N PRO A 53 -24.25 8.02 -5.32
CA PRO A 53 -25.45 7.20 -5.47
C PRO A 53 -25.22 5.92 -6.30
N SER A 54 -26.28 5.12 -6.49
CA SER A 54 -26.24 3.89 -7.30
C SER A 54 -25.70 4.15 -8.71
N GLY A 55 -24.60 3.47 -9.06
CA GLY A 55 -23.86 3.66 -10.31
C GLY A 55 -22.46 4.25 -10.13
N SER A 56 -22.11 4.74 -8.94
CA SER A 56 -20.73 5.08 -8.59
C SER A 56 -19.86 3.82 -8.55
N TYR A 57 -18.69 3.88 -9.20
CA TYR A 57 -17.67 2.82 -9.19
C TYR A 57 -16.52 3.14 -8.24
N TYR A 58 -16.57 4.29 -7.57
CA TYR A 58 -15.59 4.73 -6.60
C TYR A 58 -15.92 4.18 -5.21
N LEU A 59 -14.90 3.71 -4.51
CA LEU A 59 -15.02 3.10 -3.19
C LEU A 59 -14.66 4.07 -2.05
N GLY A 60 -14.58 5.37 -2.34
CA GLY A 60 -14.12 6.39 -1.39
C GLY A 60 -12.79 6.01 -0.75
N ALA A 61 -12.76 6.00 0.59
CA ALA A 61 -11.58 5.63 1.37
C ALA A 61 -11.05 4.22 1.08
N ASP A 62 -11.90 3.30 0.61
CA ASP A 62 -11.49 1.92 0.36
C ASP A 62 -11.00 1.70 -1.08
N GLU A 63 -10.88 2.75 -1.90
CA GLU A 63 -10.41 2.62 -3.30
C GLU A 63 -8.98 2.09 -3.37
N TYR A 64 -8.11 2.46 -2.43
CA TYR A 64 -6.72 1.96 -2.38
C TYR A 64 -6.64 0.43 -2.21
N GLN A 65 -7.65 -0.18 -1.58
CA GLN A 65 -7.70 -1.62 -1.36
C GLN A 65 -7.73 -2.40 -2.68
N ARG A 66 -8.22 -1.83 -3.79
CA ARG A 66 -8.19 -2.50 -5.10
C ARG A 66 -6.78 -2.90 -5.53
N TYR A 67 -5.80 -2.06 -5.25
CA TYR A 67 -4.40 -2.31 -5.61
C TYR A 67 -3.79 -3.31 -4.63
N PHE A 68 -3.98 -3.07 -3.32
CA PHE A 68 -3.50 -3.93 -2.23
C PHE A 68 -4.00 -5.38 -2.34
N ARG A 69 -5.30 -5.57 -2.59
CA ARG A 69 -5.95 -6.90 -2.66
C ARG A 69 -5.49 -7.72 -3.87
N GLY A 70 -5.05 -7.06 -4.94
CA GLY A 70 -4.42 -7.73 -6.08
C GLY A 70 -3.15 -8.47 -5.67
N TRP A 71 -2.34 -7.87 -4.80
CA TRP A 71 -1.13 -8.52 -4.27
C TRP A 71 -1.46 -9.67 -3.35
N GLU A 72 -2.43 -9.52 -2.43
CA GLU A 72 -2.89 -10.64 -1.61
C GLU A 72 -3.30 -11.84 -2.48
N TYR A 73 -4.10 -11.60 -3.52
CA TYR A 73 -4.52 -12.65 -4.45
C TYR A 73 -3.33 -13.35 -5.12
N VAL A 74 -2.34 -12.59 -5.61
CA VAL A 74 -1.14 -13.14 -6.25
C VAL A 74 -0.33 -13.96 -5.25
N LEU A 75 -0.08 -13.45 -4.05
CA LEU A 75 0.72 -14.16 -3.05
C LEU A 75 0.02 -15.43 -2.56
N LEU A 76 -1.27 -15.34 -2.23
CA LEU A 76 -2.09 -16.48 -1.79
C LEU A 76 -2.14 -17.59 -2.84
N THR A 77 -2.42 -17.24 -4.09
CA THR A 77 -2.55 -18.22 -5.19
C THR A 77 -1.23 -18.93 -5.50
N ASN A 78 -0.09 -18.29 -5.19
CA ASN A 78 1.24 -18.87 -5.34
C ASN A 78 1.78 -19.49 -4.05
N GLY A 79 0.99 -19.58 -2.97
CA GLY A 79 1.41 -20.18 -1.71
C GLY A 79 2.51 -19.40 -0.99
N ILE A 80 2.64 -18.10 -1.25
CA ILE A 80 3.63 -17.23 -0.63
C ILE A 80 3.02 -16.61 0.62
N GLY A 81 3.60 -16.90 1.78
CA GLY A 81 3.20 -16.29 3.05
C GLY A 81 3.55 -14.80 3.09
N TYR A 82 2.62 -13.98 3.55
CA TYR A 82 2.80 -12.54 3.73
C TYR A 82 2.22 -12.07 5.06
N THR A 83 2.62 -10.87 5.49
CA THR A 83 2.00 -10.16 6.61
C THR A 83 1.55 -8.79 6.16
N ILE A 84 0.36 -8.40 6.62
CA ILE A 84 -0.13 -7.04 6.49
C ILE A 84 0.47 -6.23 7.63
N ILE A 85 1.14 -5.13 7.29
CA ILE A 85 1.71 -4.20 8.26
C ILE A 85 1.03 -2.84 8.12
N SER A 86 1.00 -2.08 9.21
CA SER A 86 0.48 -0.72 9.27
C SER A 86 1.60 0.33 9.12
N ASP A 87 1.23 1.60 8.97
CA ASP A 87 2.19 2.71 8.98
C ASP A 87 3.01 2.72 10.29
N ALA A 88 2.35 2.46 11.43
CA ALA A 88 3.01 2.37 12.73
C ALA A 88 4.04 1.22 12.81
N ASP A 89 3.82 0.12 12.10
CA ASP A 89 4.81 -0.97 12.04
C ASP A 89 6.08 -0.54 11.31
N ILE A 90 5.96 0.33 10.30
CA ILE A 90 7.12 0.92 9.61
C ILE A 90 7.88 1.82 10.58
N GLU A 91 7.20 2.75 11.25
CA GLU A 91 7.82 3.69 12.18
C GLU A 91 8.52 3.00 13.37
N ASN A 92 7.94 1.88 13.84
CA ASN A 92 8.52 1.07 14.91
C ASN A 92 9.65 0.13 14.45
N GLY A 93 10.10 0.21 13.19
CA GLY A 93 11.23 -0.56 12.68
C GLY A 93 10.93 -2.05 12.47
N ARG A 94 9.67 -2.43 12.31
CA ARG A 94 9.29 -3.85 12.17
C ARG A 94 9.74 -4.46 10.82
N LEU A 95 10.18 -3.62 9.88
CA LEU A 95 10.66 -4.02 8.55
C LEU A 95 11.84 -5.00 8.59
N ASP A 96 12.66 -4.99 9.64
CA ASP A 96 13.81 -5.90 9.79
C ASP A 96 13.41 -7.40 9.83
N ASN A 97 12.13 -7.69 10.08
CA ASN A 97 11.60 -9.07 10.05
C ASN A 97 11.22 -9.56 8.65
N PHE A 98 11.32 -8.70 7.63
CA PHE A 98 10.84 -8.96 6.28
C PHE A 98 11.97 -8.79 5.26
N LEU A 99 11.89 -9.55 4.17
CA LEU A 99 12.82 -9.45 3.03
C LEU A 99 12.27 -8.50 1.95
N LEU A 100 10.96 -8.43 1.80
CA LEU A 100 10.27 -7.68 0.76
C LEU A 100 9.15 -6.83 1.38
N LEU A 101 9.11 -5.54 1.04
CA LEU A 101 8.00 -4.65 1.31
C LEU A 101 7.28 -4.35 -0.01
N ILE A 102 5.97 -4.59 -0.04
CA ILE A 102 5.10 -4.24 -1.15
C ILE A 102 4.34 -2.97 -0.79
N LEU A 103 4.57 -1.93 -1.58
CA LEU A 103 3.83 -0.66 -1.56
C LEU A 103 2.94 -0.60 -2.79
N SER A 104 1.65 -0.84 -2.58
CA SER A 104 0.70 -1.01 -3.67
C SER A 104 -0.12 0.25 -3.89
N ASN A 105 0.35 1.14 -4.77
CA ASN A 105 -0.22 2.47 -4.97
C ASN A 105 -0.36 3.23 -3.63
N THR A 106 0.70 3.19 -2.81
CA THR A 106 0.77 3.88 -1.53
C THR A 106 1.05 5.36 -1.80
N VAL A 107 -0.02 6.15 -1.78
CA VAL A 107 0.03 7.56 -2.24
C VAL A 107 0.66 8.49 -1.20
N SER A 108 0.47 8.21 0.09
CA SER A 108 0.95 9.08 1.16
C SER A 108 1.77 8.27 2.15
N LEU A 109 3.00 8.75 2.37
CA LEU A 109 3.92 8.31 3.41
C LEU A 109 4.39 9.54 4.19
N SER A 110 4.73 9.34 5.46
CA SER A 110 5.38 10.35 6.29
C SER A 110 6.89 10.38 6.03
N ASP A 111 7.56 11.50 6.31
CA ASP A 111 9.02 11.59 6.21
C ASP A 111 9.72 10.49 7.04
N SER A 112 9.15 10.16 8.22
CA SER A 112 9.70 9.11 9.09
C SER A 112 9.58 7.73 8.46
N GLU A 113 8.43 7.43 7.84
CA GLU A 113 8.20 6.18 7.12
C GLU A 113 9.18 6.06 5.94
N GLU A 114 9.33 7.12 5.14
CA GLU A 114 10.24 7.15 3.99
C GLU A 114 11.70 6.92 4.40
N HIS A 115 12.18 7.63 5.42
CA HIS A 115 13.55 7.45 5.94
C HIS A 115 13.76 6.05 6.52
N THR A 116 12.73 5.44 7.09
CA THR A 116 12.82 4.08 7.63
C THR A 116 12.88 3.05 6.51
N ILE A 117 12.04 3.20 5.48
CA ILE A 117 12.08 2.36 4.27
C ILE A 117 13.43 2.52 3.56
N GLU A 118 13.94 3.75 3.38
CA GLU A 118 15.22 3.98 2.71
C GLU A 118 16.38 3.30 3.44
N ARG A 119 16.46 3.46 4.77
CA ARG A 119 17.49 2.80 5.58
C ARG A 119 17.40 1.28 5.49
N TRP A 120 16.20 0.73 5.56
CA TRP A 120 15.95 -0.72 5.46
C TRP A 120 16.32 -1.27 4.07
N VAL A 121 16.02 -0.53 3.00
CA VAL A 121 16.44 -0.92 1.64
C VAL A 121 17.97 -0.89 1.52
N ARG A 122 18.63 0.15 2.02
CA ARG A 122 20.10 0.26 2.02
C ARG A 122 20.79 -0.83 2.85
N SER A 123 20.11 -1.38 3.87
CA SER A 123 20.63 -2.51 4.66
C SER A 123 20.38 -3.89 4.02
N GLY A 124 19.74 -3.94 2.85
CA GLY A 124 19.55 -5.16 2.08
C GLY A 124 18.09 -5.61 1.95
N GLY A 125 17.12 -4.81 2.39
CA GLY A 125 15.70 -5.00 2.08
C GLY A 125 15.42 -4.89 0.57
N ARG A 126 14.23 -5.34 0.16
CA ARG A 126 13.75 -5.21 -1.23
C ARG A 126 12.43 -4.47 -1.26
N LEU A 127 12.32 -3.46 -2.10
CA LEU A 127 11.09 -2.69 -2.24
C LEU A 127 10.42 -3.02 -3.57
N LEU A 128 9.13 -3.35 -3.52
CA LEU A 128 8.27 -3.42 -4.70
C LEU A 128 7.21 -2.33 -4.57
N ALA A 129 7.40 -1.25 -5.32
CA ALA A 129 6.48 -0.13 -5.40
C ALA A 129 5.77 -0.13 -6.76
N THR A 130 4.45 0.01 -6.77
CA THR A 130 3.65 0.14 -7.99
C THR A 130 3.00 1.52 -8.11
N PHE A 131 2.71 1.94 -9.35
CA PHE A 131 2.07 3.23 -9.67
C PHE A 131 2.86 4.43 -9.11
N GLY A 132 2.14 5.51 -8.76
CA GLY A 132 2.70 6.74 -8.18
C GLY A 132 3.06 6.61 -6.70
N THR A 133 3.47 5.41 -6.25
CA THR A 133 3.92 5.22 -4.87
C THR A 133 5.15 6.10 -4.60
N GLY A 134 5.08 6.94 -3.58
CA GLY A 134 6.17 7.85 -3.21
C GLY A 134 6.42 8.99 -4.20
N TYR A 135 5.45 9.32 -5.07
CA TYR A 135 5.55 10.40 -6.06
C TYR A 135 4.94 11.74 -5.60
N LYS A 136 4.37 11.83 -4.40
CA LYS A 136 3.74 13.07 -3.89
C LYS A 136 4.21 13.40 -2.48
N ASP A 137 4.81 14.58 -2.35
CA ASP A 137 5.24 15.21 -1.09
C ASP A 137 4.03 15.74 -0.28
N VAL A 138 2.98 14.93 -0.12
CA VAL A 138 1.73 15.37 0.50
C VAL A 138 1.32 14.38 1.58
N VAL A 139 1.43 14.83 2.83
CA VAL A 139 0.88 14.13 3.99
C VAL A 139 -0.54 14.57 4.23
N THR A 140 -1.38 13.65 4.68
CA THR A 140 -2.75 14.00 5.05
C THR A 140 -2.71 14.77 6.37
N ASP A 141 -3.23 16.00 6.39
CA ASP A 141 -3.41 16.82 7.59
C ASP A 141 -4.88 17.22 7.66
N LEU A 142 -5.63 16.56 8.56
CA LEU A 142 -7.06 16.79 8.74
C LEU A 142 -7.40 18.22 9.21
N HIS A 143 -6.40 19.01 9.60
CA HIS A 143 -6.57 20.42 9.96
C HIS A 143 -6.45 21.38 8.76
N GLN A 144 -6.01 20.90 7.59
CA GLN A 144 -5.99 21.71 6.36
C GLN A 144 -7.35 21.65 5.62
N PRO A 145 -7.77 22.73 4.93
CA PRO A 145 -9.04 22.76 4.19
C PRO A 145 -9.16 21.69 3.09
N ASP A 146 -8.05 21.37 2.43
CA ASP A 146 -7.95 20.32 1.41
C ASP A 146 -7.52 18.96 2.01
N GLY A 147 -7.29 18.90 3.32
CA GLY A 147 -6.78 17.74 4.03
C GLY A 147 -5.33 17.38 3.67
N LEU A 148 -4.63 18.25 2.94
CA LEU A 148 -3.32 17.99 2.37
C LEU A 148 -2.32 19.01 2.90
N LYS A 149 -1.22 18.52 3.48
CA LYS A 149 -0.08 19.35 3.83
C LYS A 149 1.10 18.95 2.96
N LEU A 150 1.59 19.91 2.17
CA LEU A 150 2.88 19.80 1.51
C LEU A 150 3.95 19.54 2.56
N GLN A 151 4.72 18.46 2.40
CA GLN A 151 5.84 18.16 3.26
C GLN A 151 6.83 19.33 3.21
N SER A 152 7.21 19.83 4.38
CA SER A 152 8.17 20.93 4.49
C SER A 152 9.59 20.37 4.48
N GLY A 153 10.42 20.78 3.52
CA GLY A 153 11.86 20.43 3.55
C GLY A 153 12.45 19.83 2.28
N GLY A 154 11.76 19.87 1.14
CA GLY A 154 12.31 19.35 -0.11
C GLY A 154 12.61 17.86 0.02
N THR A 155 11.57 17.07 0.27
CA THR A 155 11.71 15.64 0.44
C THR A 155 12.05 15.02 -0.90
N SER A 156 13.19 14.32 -0.93
CA SER A 156 13.41 13.36 -1.98
C SER A 156 12.66 12.12 -1.55
N GLY A 157 11.41 11.94 -1.97
CA GLY A 157 10.65 10.72 -1.65
C GLY A 157 11.40 9.44 -2.07
N LEU A 158 10.76 8.28 -2.02
CA LEU A 158 11.43 7.00 -2.30
C LEU A 158 12.07 6.90 -3.71
N HIS A 159 11.84 7.86 -4.61
CA HIS A 159 12.42 7.95 -5.95
C HIS A 159 13.94 7.82 -6.02
N SER A 160 14.66 8.24 -4.97
CA SER A 160 16.12 8.10 -4.91
C SER A 160 16.57 6.64 -4.99
N LEU A 161 15.71 5.71 -4.59
CA LEU A 161 15.94 4.27 -4.65
C LEU A 161 15.75 3.70 -6.07
N TRP A 162 15.16 4.42 -7.04
CA TRP A 162 14.81 3.83 -8.35
C TRP A 162 16.05 3.65 -9.25
N HIS A 163 17.12 4.38 -8.93
CA HIS A 163 18.43 4.22 -9.56
C HIS A 163 19.33 3.23 -8.80
N ASP A 164 18.84 2.61 -7.72
CA ASP A 164 19.57 1.60 -6.97
C ASP A 164 19.62 0.27 -7.74
N PRO A 165 20.78 -0.41 -7.86
CA PRO A 165 20.91 -1.64 -8.65
C PRO A 165 20.05 -2.80 -8.13
N PHE A 166 19.57 -2.74 -6.88
CA PHE A 166 18.74 -3.78 -6.26
C PHE A 166 17.24 -3.49 -6.36
N ASN A 167 16.83 -2.25 -6.64
CA ASN A 167 15.43 -1.88 -6.79
C ASN A 167 15.12 -1.58 -8.26
N LYS A 168 14.14 -2.29 -8.79
CA LYS A 168 13.69 -2.07 -10.16
C LYS A 168 12.29 -1.50 -10.12
N LEU A 169 12.13 -0.29 -10.64
CA LEU A 169 10.82 0.33 -10.80
C LEU A 169 10.01 -0.44 -11.85
N PHE A 170 8.80 -0.87 -11.49
CA PHE A 170 7.80 -1.36 -12.41
C PHE A 170 6.57 -0.47 -12.31
N THR A 171 6.45 0.47 -13.24
CA THR A 171 5.24 1.31 -13.38
C THR A 171 4.43 0.86 -14.59
N SER A 172 3.11 0.98 -14.50
CA SER A 172 2.17 0.71 -15.59
C SER A 172 1.86 1.96 -16.44
N GLN A 173 2.42 3.13 -16.11
CA GLN A 173 2.18 4.40 -16.83
C GLN A 173 3.45 5.23 -17.01
N ALA A 174 3.55 5.95 -18.14
CA ALA A 174 4.41 7.12 -18.29
C ALA A 174 3.68 8.34 -17.71
N PHE A 175 4.24 8.98 -16.70
CA PHE A 175 3.68 10.21 -16.14
C PHE A 175 3.87 11.34 -17.14
N ALA A 176 2.81 11.74 -17.84
CA ALA A 176 2.81 12.96 -18.64
C ALA A 176 2.53 14.15 -17.69
N PRO A 177 3.45 15.12 -17.58
CA PRO A 177 3.15 16.37 -16.89
C PRO A 177 2.27 17.23 -17.83
N GLY A 178 1.06 17.53 -17.38
CA GLY A 178 0.21 18.59 -17.93
C GLY A 178 0.06 19.68 -16.90
#